data_AF-A0A8C3PEB8-F1
#
_entry.id   AF-A0A8C3PEB8-F1
#
_cell.length_a   1.000
_cell.length_b   1.000
_cell.length_c   1.000
_cell.angle_alpha   90.00
_cell.angle_beta   90.00
_cell.angle_gamma   90.00
#
_symmetry.space_group_name_H-M   'P 1'
#
loop_
_entity.id
_entity.type
_entity.pdbx_description
1 polymer ?
#
loop_
_entity_poly.entity_id
_entity_poly.type
_entity_poly.pdbx_seq_one_letter_code
_entity_poly.pdbx_strand_id
1 'polypeptide(L)'
;MGPKTLSRVVLGISSPSLRESHSRQPFCAFLLGEQCRHHIAASMEPAQLKTAVMNIVNTSRIIVQFMLNQNLKNQVTRSRLRQRGGESDEDMEFYQTAGPGALEIMLLMGQVIAVEHRFWARETTTDWWDRIVLQVWDDSQWLRNFRMSKGTFMELCDLLSPALKRQNTKMRATLTVEKRVAIALWKLAPPDSYRSVGNQFGMGKSTVGAAVMQVAKAITELLLPKVVTLGNVQVIVDGFAAMGFPNCGGAIDGTHIPILAPEHQDTQYINRKGYFSMVLQALVDHKERYTNVNAGWLGRVHDGRVFRNTTLFKLLQQGTYFPDQKITVEDVEMPIVILGDPAYPLMPWLMKPYTGSLDRSQELFNYRLSKCRMVVECAFGHLKRRWRTLLTRSDLSQTNIPIVIAACCVLHNLCESKGEIFMAGWEAEANRLAADYAQPDTRAIRRSHQEALRIREALKTSFMTGQATV
;
A
#
# COMPACT_ATOMS: atom_id res chain seq x y z
N MET A 1 -56.72 42.48 16.16
CA MET A 1 -56.95 41.38 17.11
C MET A 1 -55.65 40.57 17.22
N GLY A 2 -55.00 40.60 18.38
CA GLY A 2 -54.03 39.55 18.77
C GLY A 2 -54.79 38.30 19.27
N PRO A 3 -54.16 37.33 19.97
CA PRO A 3 -52.96 37.48 20.82
C PRO A 3 -51.84 36.41 20.63
N LYS A 4 -50.56 36.78 20.83
CA LYS A 4 -49.64 36.44 21.96
C LYS A 4 -49.09 35.00 21.90
N THR A 5 -47.85 34.62 22.23
CA THR A 5 -46.66 35.14 22.98
C THR A 5 -45.55 34.09 22.74
N LEU A 6 -44.24 34.26 22.88
CA LEU A 6 -43.45 34.87 23.94
C LEU A 6 -41.97 34.98 23.47
N SER A 7 -41.30 35.99 23.98
CA SER A 7 -39.97 36.50 23.65
C SER A 7 -38.98 36.30 24.81
N ARG A 8 -37.70 36.61 24.53
CA ARG A 8 -36.67 37.25 25.40
C ARG A 8 -35.36 36.46 25.53
N VAL A 9 -34.16 37.04 25.70
CA VAL A 9 -33.57 38.41 25.63
C VAL A 9 -32.06 38.19 25.73
N VAL A 10 -31.26 38.98 25.01
CA VAL A 10 -29.82 39.14 25.17
C VAL A 10 -29.56 40.43 25.94
N LEU A 11 -28.77 40.37 27.02
CA LEU A 11 -28.08 41.54 27.60
C LEU A 11 -26.78 41.06 28.25
N GLY A 12 -25.66 41.68 27.87
CA GLY A 12 -24.39 41.61 28.60
C GLY A 12 -24.12 42.93 29.31
N ILE A 13 -23.52 42.89 30.50
CA ILE A 13 -22.88 44.02 31.18
C ILE A 13 -21.73 43.49 32.08
N SER A 14 -20.52 43.99 31.81
CA SER A 14 -19.40 44.46 32.66
C SER A 14 -19.01 43.81 34.01
N SER A 15 -17.67 43.65 34.15
CA SER A 15 -16.83 43.35 35.33
C SER A 15 -17.00 44.33 36.53
N PRO A 16 -16.51 44.01 37.75
CA PRO A 16 -15.12 44.31 38.12
C PRO A 16 -14.43 43.36 39.13
N SER A 17 -13.12 43.59 39.29
CA SER A 17 -12.07 42.96 40.11
C SER A 17 -12.25 42.95 41.65
N LEU A 18 -11.62 41.98 42.36
CA LEU A 18 -10.75 42.22 43.55
C LEU A 18 -10.12 40.91 44.16
N ARG A 19 -8.78 40.94 44.23
CA ARG A 19 -7.81 40.49 45.28
C ARG A 19 -7.79 39.08 45.95
N GLU A 20 -6.57 38.53 45.90
CA GLU A 20 -5.74 37.88 46.95
C GLU A 20 -6.24 36.64 47.71
N SER A 21 -5.48 35.53 47.64
CA SER A 21 -4.56 35.14 48.74
C SER A 21 -3.94 33.75 48.52
N HIS A 22 -2.75 33.59 49.09
CA HIS A 22 -1.86 32.44 49.02
C HIS A 22 -2.33 31.23 49.84
N SER A 23 -1.86 30.05 49.37
CA SER A 23 -1.27 28.95 50.14
C SER A 23 -2.14 27.74 50.55
N ARG A 24 -1.47 26.59 50.40
CA ARG A 24 -1.66 25.26 51.03
C ARG A 24 -2.61 24.28 50.34
N GLN A 25 -2.00 23.29 49.67
CA GLN A 25 -2.51 21.92 49.58
C GLN A 25 -2.75 21.35 51.00
N PRO A 26 -3.66 20.36 51.17
CA PRO A 26 -3.22 18.97 51.04
C PRO A 26 -4.23 17.99 50.39
N PHE A 27 -3.65 17.05 49.64
CA PHE A 27 -3.90 15.60 49.60
C PHE A 27 -5.32 14.99 49.53
N CYS A 28 -5.45 14.15 48.48
CA CYS A 28 -6.14 12.87 48.38
C CYS A 28 -7.67 12.82 48.53
N ALA A 29 -8.35 12.57 47.41
CA ALA A 29 -8.74 11.20 47.02
C ALA A 29 -9.71 11.30 45.82
N PHE A 30 -9.38 10.71 44.67
CA PHE A 30 -10.42 10.38 43.68
C PHE A 30 -10.00 9.18 42.83
N LEU A 31 -10.55 8.02 43.20
CA LEU A 31 -10.93 6.97 42.26
C LEU A 31 -11.89 7.58 41.25
N LEU A 32 -11.62 7.50 39.94
CA LEU A 32 -12.56 7.48 38.78
C LEU A 32 -11.67 7.66 37.53
N GLY A 33 -11.65 6.74 36.55
CA GLY A 33 -12.64 6.68 35.47
C GLY A 33 -11.95 7.01 34.14
N GLU A 34 -12.29 6.30 33.06
CA GLU A 34 -11.59 6.18 31.77
C GLU A 34 -11.38 7.47 30.92
N GLN A 35 -11.60 8.69 31.42
CA GLN A 35 -11.53 9.92 30.62
C GLN A 35 -10.17 10.66 30.62
N CYS A 36 -9.19 10.31 31.46
CA CYS A 36 -7.94 11.11 31.57
C CYS A 36 -6.74 10.64 30.70
N ARG A 37 -6.90 9.69 29.77
CA ARG A 37 -5.74 9.22 28.95
C ARG A 37 -5.30 10.18 27.85
N HIS A 38 -6.09 11.19 27.49
CA HIS A 38 -5.81 12.06 26.34
C HIS A 38 -5.11 13.38 26.66
N HIS A 39 -4.82 13.70 27.92
CA HIS A 39 -4.27 15.02 28.28
C HIS A 39 -2.82 15.06 28.81
N ILE A 40 -2.13 13.94 28.98
CA ILE A 40 -0.76 13.97 29.55
C ILE A 40 0.34 13.98 28.47
N ALA A 41 0.11 13.39 27.28
CA ALA A 41 1.11 13.36 26.21
C ALA A 41 1.16 14.66 25.37
N ALA A 42 0.12 15.49 25.43
CA ALA A 42 -0.01 16.69 24.58
C ALA A 42 0.67 17.95 25.17
N SER A 43 1.25 17.89 26.38
CA SER A 43 1.85 19.04 27.06
C SER A 43 3.34 18.87 27.41
N MET A 44 4.00 17.79 26.99
CA MET A 44 5.41 17.56 27.30
C MET A 44 6.30 18.03 26.16
N GLU A 45 7.30 18.85 26.49
CA GLU A 45 8.32 19.24 25.50
C GLU A 45 9.14 18.02 25.05
N PRO A 46 9.67 18.01 23.80
CA PRO A 46 10.46 16.90 23.27
C PRO A 46 11.66 16.49 24.15
N ALA A 47 12.26 17.44 24.88
CA ALA A 47 13.36 17.18 25.81
C ALA A 47 12.92 16.37 27.05
N GLN A 48 11.69 16.60 27.53
CA GLN A 48 11.11 15.87 28.66
C GLN A 48 10.71 14.46 28.25
N LEU A 49 10.19 14.29 27.03
CA LEU A 49 9.88 12.97 26.48
C LEU A 49 11.15 12.13 26.28
N LYS A 50 12.22 12.74 25.76
CA LYS A 50 13.52 12.08 25.59
C LYS A 50 14.14 11.66 26.92
N THR A 51 14.06 12.52 27.93
CA THR A 51 14.52 12.21 29.29
C THR A 51 13.70 11.08 29.93
N ALA A 52 12.38 11.10 29.77
CA ALA A 52 11.49 10.04 30.27
C ALA A 52 11.79 8.68 29.61
N VAL A 53 11.96 8.64 28.28
CA VAL A 53 12.33 7.43 27.55
C VAL A 53 13.71 6.93 27.97
N MET A 54 14.69 7.84 28.10
CA MET A 54 16.05 7.47 28.51
C MET A 54 16.08 6.90 29.93
N ASN A 55 15.28 7.45 30.84
CA ASN A 55 15.13 6.93 32.19
C ASN A 55 14.48 5.54 32.19
N ILE A 56 13.45 5.31 31.37
CA ILE A 56 12.81 3.98 31.24
C ILE A 56 13.81 2.94 30.70
N VAL A 57 14.58 3.30 29.67
CA VAL A 57 15.59 2.41 29.06
C VAL A 57 16.72 2.11 30.05
N ASN A 58 17.20 3.12 30.79
CA ASN A 58 18.25 2.94 31.79
C ASN A 58 17.79 2.08 32.96
N THR A 59 16.57 2.29 33.47
CA THR A 59 15.99 1.45 34.53
C THR A 59 15.81 0.00 34.05
N SER A 60 15.36 -0.20 32.82
CA SER A 60 15.22 -1.54 32.22
C SER A 60 16.58 -2.25 32.09
N ARG A 61 17.64 -1.51 31.69
CA ARG A 61 19.01 -2.04 31.59
C ARG A 61 19.59 -2.44 32.95
N ILE A 62 19.32 -1.65 33.99
CA ILE A 62 19.74 -1.95 35.37
C ILE A 62 19.03 -3.22 35.89
N ILE A 63 17.73 -3.36 35.63
CA ILE A 63 16.95 -4.54 36.03
C ILE A 63 17.47 -5.81 35.34
N VAL A 64 17.75 -5.75 34.03
CA VAL A 64 18.31 -6.89 33.30
C VAL A 64 19.70 -7.26 33.83
N GLN A 65 20.56 -6.27 34.13
CA GLN A 65 21.88 -6.52 34.69
C GLN A 65 21.81 -7.13 36.10
N PHE A 66 20.86 -6.68 36.92
CA PHE A 66 20.61 -7.24 38.24
C PHE A 66 20.13 -8.70 38.16
N MET A 67 19.19 -8.99 37.25
CA MET A 67 18.69 -10.35 37.01
C MET A 67 19.80 -11.29 36.55
N LEU A 68 20.68 -10.84 35.64
CA LEU A 68 21.86 -11.60 35.20
C LEU A 68 22.85 -11.84 36.35
N ASN A 69 23.11 -10.84 37.18
CA ASN A 69 23.97 -10.96 38.35
C ASN A 69 23.41 -11.90 39.42
N GLN A 70 22.09 -11.90 39.65
CA GLN A 70 21.43 -12.85 40.56
C GLN A 70 21.50 -14.28 40.01
N ASN A 71 21.39 -14.45 38.69
CA ASN A 71 21.53 -15.77 38.07
C ASN A 71 22.97 -16.30 38.16
N LEU A 72 23.98 -15.44 37.96
CA LEU A 72 25.39 -15.80 38.20
C LEU A 72 25.64 -16.15 39.67
N LYS A 73 25.12 -15.35 40.62
CA LYS A 73 25.23 -15.64 42.05
C LYS A 73 24.59 -17.00 42.37
N ASN A 74 23.40 -17.29 41.86
CA ASN A 74 22.73 -18.57 42.09
C ASN A 74 23.47 -19.75 41.44
N GLN A 75 24.14 -19.57 40.30
CA GLN A 75 25.01 -20.59 39.72
C GLN A 75 26.27 -20.84 40.56
N VAL A 76 26.88 -19.78 41.10
CA VAL A 76 28.05 -19.88 41.99
C VAL A 76 27.68 -20.48 43.34
N THR A 77 26.50 -20.17 43.87
CA THR A 77 25.97 -20.76 45.11
C THR A 77 25.64 -22.24 44.91
N ARG A 78 25.08 -22.63 43.76
CA ARG A 78 24.83 -24.05 43.41
C ARG A 78 26.11 -24.84 43.17
N SER A 79 27.17 -24.23 42.62
CA SER A 79 28.47 -24.90 42.48
C SER A 79 29.21 -25.04 43.81
N ARG A 80 29.07 -24.08 44.73
CA ARG A 80 29.59 -24.16 46.10
C ARG A 80 28.84 -25.15 47.00
N LEU A 81 27.51 -25.25 46.88
CA LEU A 81 26.68 -26.25 47.58
C LEU A 81 26.93 -27.69 47.10
N ARG A 82 27.48 -27.89 45.90
CA ARG A 82 27.97 -29.20 45.44
C ARG A 82 29.35 -29.57 46.00
N GLN A 83 30.11 -28.61 46.54
CA GLN A 83 31.49 -28.80 47.00
C GLN A 83 31.67 -28.83 48.52
N ARG A 84 30.63 -28.55 49.32
CA ARG A 84 30.79 -28.43 50.78
C ARG A 84 29.56 -28.95 51.53
N GLY A 85 29.56 -30.24 51.85
CA GLY A 85 28.96 -30.72 53.08
C GLY A 85 29.96 -30.45 54.22
N GLY A 86 29.50 -29.88 55.33
CA GLY A 86 30.30 -29.70 56.55
C GLY A 86 30.26 -28.28 57.13
N GLU A 87 29.39 -28.14 58.14
CA GLU A 87 29.52 -27.41 59.42
C GLU A 87 29.67 -25.88 59.56
N SER A 88 28.76 -25.42 60.45
CA SER A 88 28.80 -24.42 61.55
C SER A 88 28.85 -22.91 61.31
N ASP A 89 27.89 -22.27 61.97
CA ASP A 89 27.67 -20.85 62.26
C ASP A 89 28.78 -20.23 63.12
N GLU A 90 29.00 -18.91 62.97
CA GLU A 90 29.07 -17.91 64.06
C GLU A 90 29.29 -16.47 63.52
N ASP A 91 28.34 -15.61 63.88
CA ASP A 91 28.25 -14.14 64.05
C ASP A 91 29.36 -13.16 63.61
N MET A 92 28.94 -12.00 63.06
CA MET A 92 29.34 -10.66 63.55
C MET A 92 28.53 -9.51 62.90
N GLU A 93 27.75 -8.78 63.71
CA GLU A 93 27.14 -7.47 63.42
C GLU A 93 28.18 -6.32 63.54
N PHE A 94 28.10 -5.29 62.68
CA PHE A 94 27.89 -3.86 63.07
C PHE A 94 27.92 -2.90 61.85
N TYR A 95 26.93 -2.01 61.73
CA TYR A 95 27.04 -0.53 61.67
C TYR A 95 25.77 0.16 61.13
N GLN A 96 25.08 0.78 62.09
CA GLN A 96 24.27 2.01 62.11
C GLN A 96 24.02 2.86 60.84
N THR A 97 22.72 3.20 60.70
CA THR A 97 22.09 4.49 60.33
C THR A 97 22.54 5.23 59.08
N ALA A 98 21.76 5.08 58.00
CA ALA A 98 21.49 6.12 57.02
C ALA A 98 19.98 6.14 56.75
N GLY A 99 19.39 7.32 56.50
CA GLY A 99 17.96 7.52 56.20
C GLY A 99 17.44 6.60 55.08
N PRO A 100 16.11 6.54 54.86
CA PRO A 100 15.42 5.43 54.17
C PRO A 100 16.26 4.92 53.00
N GLY A 101 16.87 3.76 53.22
CA GLY A 101 17.93 3.25 52.36
C GLY A 101 17.40 3.07 50.94
N ALA A 102 18.30 3.03 49.96
CA ALA A 102 17.93 2.72 48.57
C ALA A 102 17.06 1.45 48.45
N LEU A 103 17.13 0.53 49.42
CA LEU A 103 16.28 -0.65 49.56
C LEU A 103 14.80 -0.32 49.85
N GLU A 104 14.53 0.69 50.69
CA GLU A 104 13.19 1.13 51.08
C GLU A 104 12.54 1.96 49.97
N ILE A 105 13.35 2.78 49.27
CA ILE A 105 12.96 3.41 48.01
C ILE A 105 12.74 2.36 46.90
N MET A 106 13.53 1.27 46.85
CA MET A 106 13.31 0.15 45.93
C MET A 106 12.07 -0.67 46.28
N LEU A 107 11.71 -0.80 47.55
CA LEU A 107 10.47 -1.45 48.00
C LEU A 107 9.24 -0.59 47.68
N LEU A 108 9.33 0.73 47.88
CA LEU A 108 8.30 1.70 47.46
C LEU A 108 8.20 1.82 45.92
N MET A 109 9.33 1.72 45.20
CA MET A 109 9.36 1.61 43.73
C MET A 109 9.05 0.20 43.22
N GLY A 110 9.02 -0.81 44.08
CA GLY A 110 8.45 -2.13 43.80
C GLY A 110 6.92 -2.09 43.67
N GLN A 111 6.30 -0.99 44.11
CA GLN A 111 4.93 -0.62 43.73
C GLN A 111 4.86 0.11 42.38
N VAL A 112 5.97 0.21 41.62
CA VAL A 112 5.87 0.29 40.15
C VAL A 112 5.30 -1.06 39.76
N ILE A 113 3.97 -1.08 39.68
CA ILE A 113 3.10 -2.15 39.22
C ILE A 113 3.90 -2.98 38.23
N ALA A 114 4.50 -4.08 38.69
CA ALA A 114 4.90 -5.15 37.81
C ALA A 114 3.57 -5.57 37.21
N VAL A 115 3.28 -5.04 36.01
CA VAL A 115 2.15 -5.49 35.24
C VAL A 115 2.48 -6.95 34.97
N GLU A 116 1.97 -7.83 35.82
CA GLU A 116 1.87 -9.25 35.50
C GLU A 116 1.11 -9.28 34.19
N HIS A 117 1.84 -9.43 33.10
CA HIS A 117 1.25 -9.77 31.82
C HIS A 117 0.61 -11.14 32.03
N ARG A 118 -0.69 -11.16 32.36
CA ARG A 118 -1.50 -12.38 32.49
C ARG A 118 -1.36 -13.29 31.26
N PHE A 119 -0.99 -12.72 30.13
CA PHE A 119 -0.58 -13.42 28.92
C PHE A 119 0.48 -12.61 28.16
N TRP A 120 1.55 -13.28 27.71
CA TRP A 120 2.61 -12.68 26.86
C TRP A 120 2.12 -12.49 25.41
N ALA A 121 1.18 -13.33 24.98
CA ALA A 121 0.41 -13.22 23.75
C ALA A 121 -1.00 -13.78 24.02
N ARG A 122 -2.03 -13.11 23.52
CA ARG A 122 -3.41 -13.64 23.59
C ARG A 122 -3.53 -14.80 22.61
N GLU A 123 -3.90 -15.98 23.09
CA GLU A 123 -4.27 -17.09 22.21
C GLU A 123 -5.52 -16.74 21.43
N THR A 124 -5.44 -16.88 20.11
CA THR A 124 -6.54 -16.64 19.18
C THR A 124 -6.70 -17.88 18.33
N THR A 125 -7.94 -18.36 18.17
CA THR A 125 -8.22 -19.49 17.28
C THR A 125 -7.74 -19.19 15.87
N THR A 126 -7.18 -20.21 15.25
CA THR A 126 -6.70 -20.17 13.86
C THR A 126 -7.52 -21.11 12.96
N ASP A 127 -8.52 -21.79 13.53
CA ASP A 127 -9.34 -22.83 12.92
C ASP A 127 -10.00 -22.38 11.62
N TRP A 128 -10.39 -21.12 11.50
CA TRP A 128 -10.98 -20.62 10.26
C TRP A 128 -10.02 -20.80 9.07
N TRP A 129 -8.74 -20.45 9.22
CA TRP A 129 -7.77 -20.65 8.14
C TRP A 129 -7.42 -22.14 8.01
N ASP A 130 -7.02 -22.77 9.11
CA ASP A 130 -6.37 -24.08 9.08
C ASP A 130 -7.35 -25.24 8.80
N ARG A 131 -8.61 -25.10 9.19
CA ARG A 131 -9.65 -26.13 9.01
C ARG A 131 -10.70 -25.72 7.99
N ILE A 132 -11.28 -24.53 8.13
CA ILE A 132 -12.39 -24.13 7.24
C ILE A 132 -11.88 -23.81 5.84
N VAL A 133 -10.93 -22.88 5.70
CA VAL A 133 -10.45 -22.44 4.39
C VAL A 133 -9.62 -23.54 3.69
N LEU A 134 -8.67 -24.17 4.40
CA LEU A 134 -7.77 -25.13 3.75
C LEU A 134 -8.41 -26.49 3.47
N GLN A 135 -9.39 -26.93 4.29
CA GLN A 135 -9.95 -28.30 4.20
C GLN A 135 -11.40 -28.35 3.71
N VAL A 136 -12.20 -27.29 3.92
CA VAL A 136 -13.65 -27.33 3.63
C VAL A 136 -14.04 -26.51 2.40
N TRP A 137 -13.39 -25.37 2.13
CA TRP A 137 -13.79 -24.50 1.02
C TRP A 137 -13.62 -25.14 -0.35
N ASP A 138 -14.63 -24.94 -1.20
CA ASP A 138 -14.56 -25.26 -2.62
C ASP A 138 -13.84 -24.17 -3.43
N ASP A 139 -13.61 -24.46 -4.72
CA ASP A 139 -12.91 -23.56 -5.64
C ASP A 139 -13.67 -22.23 -5.86
N SER A 140 -15.00 -22.23 -5.78
CA SER A 140 -15.82 -21.02 -5.95
C SER A 140 -15.68 -20.08 -4.77
N GLN A 141 -15.76 -20.62 -3.55
CA GLN A 141 -15.52 -19.89 -2.30
C GLN A 141 -14.09 -19.38 -2.25
N TRP A 142 -13.12 -20.20 -2.65
CA TRP A 142 -11.72 -19.80 -2.74
C TRP A 142 -11.53 -18.62 -3.69
N LEU A 143 -11.96 -18.76 -4.94
CA LEU A 143 -11.82 -17.73 -5.98
C LEU A 143 -12.50 -16.43 -5.58
N ARG A 144 -13.70 -16.49 -5.02
CA ARG A 144 -14.46 -15.32 -4.58
C ARG A 144 -13.70 -14.46 -3.57
N ASN A 145 -12.96 -15.11 -2.68
CA ASN A 145 -12.25 -14.44 -1.59
C ASN A 145 -10.81 -14.07 -1.97
N PHE A 146 -10.04 -14.99 -2.57
CA PHE A 146 -8.62 -14.80 -2.89
C PHE A 146 -8.34 -14.29 -4.30
N ARG A 147 -9.37 -14.22 -5.16
CA ARG A 147 -9.33 -13.63 -6.51
C ARG A 147 -8.41 -14.31 -7.51
N MET A 148 -8.00 -15.53 -7.20
CA MET A 148 -7.26 -16.46 -8.04
C MET A 148 -7.57 -17.89 -7.59
N SER A 149 -7.30 -18.88 -8.45
CA SER A 149 -7.39 -20.29 -8.12
C SER A 149 -6.42 -20.69 -6.98
N LYS A 150 -6.71 -21.81 -6.32
CA LYS A 150 -5.83 -22.38 -5.28
C LYS A 150 -4.48 -22.78 -5.85
N GLY A 151 -4.43 -23.28 -7.09
CA GLY A 151 -3.18 -23.60 -7.78
C GLY A 151 -2.27 -22.38 -7.96
N THR A 152 -2.82 -21.29 -8.51
CA THR A 152 -2.08 -20.03 -8.68
C THR A 152 -1.63 -19.44 -7.35
N PHE A 153 -2.47 -19.56 -6.30
CA PHE A 153 -2.09 -19.14 -4.97
C PHE A 153 -0.90 -19.94 -4.41
N MET A 154 -0.88 -21.26 -4.56
CA MET A 154 0.22 -22.09 -4.07
C MET A 154 1.52 -21.79 -4.82
N GLU A 155 1.46 -21.61 -6.13
CA GLU A 155 2.61 -21.19 -6.94
C GLU A 155 3.13 -19.81 -6.51
N LEU A 156 2.23 -18.86 -6.23
CA LEU A 156 2.61 -17.57 -5.66
C LEU A 156 3.31 -17.73 -4.30
N CYS A 157 2.84 -18.64 -3.46
CA CYS A 157 3.49 -18.94 -2.17
C CYS A 157 4.90 -19.50 -2.37
N ASP A 158 5.09 -20.42 -3.32
CA ASP A 158 6.40 -21.00 -3.64
C ASP A 158 7.37 -19.93 -4.15
N LEU A 159 6.91 -19.07 -5.06
CA LEU A 159 7.68 -17.96 -5.61
C LEU A 159 8.10 -16.94 -4.55
N LEU A 160 7.28 -16.72 -3.51
CA LEU A 160 7.56 -15.78 -2.42
C LEU A 160 8.26 -16.41 -1.21
N SER A 161 8.31 -17.75 -1.15
CA SER A 161 8.90 -18.51 -0.05
C SER A 161 10.33 -18.06 0.32
N PRO A 162 11.24 -17.78 -0.64
CA PRO A 162 12.60 -17.31 -0.32
C PRO A 162 12.65 -16.03 0.53
N ALA A 163 11.68 -15.12 0.36
CA ALA A 163 11.63 -13.86 1.12
C ALA A 163 10.74 -13.94 2.38
N LEU A 164 9.75 -14.83 2.39
CA LEU A 164 8.71 -14.85 3.43
C LEU A 164 8.89 -15.96 4.47
N LYS A 165 9.64 -17.03 4.18
CA LYS A 165 9.85 -18.14 5.10
C LYS A 165 10.58 -17.68 6.35
N ARG A 166 10.06 -18.07 7.53
CA ARG A 166 10.64 -17.76 8.85
C ARG A 166 10.85 -19.04 9.64
N GLN A 167 11.68 -18.95 10.67
CA GLN A 167 11.98 -20.05 11.58
C GLN A 167 11.24 -19.90 12.90
N ASN A 168 10.66 -21.00 13.39
CA ASN A 168 10.03 -21.04 14.70
C ASN A 168 11.01 -20.64 15.80
N THR A 169 10.51 -19.91 16.79
CA THR A 169 11.28 -19.56 17.99
C THR A 169 10.74 -20.34 19.18
N LYS A 170 11.51 -20.42 20.27
CA LYS A 170 11.04 -21.02 21.53
C LYS A 170 9.80 -20.33 22.10
N MET A 171 9.58 -19.06 21.76
CA MET A 171 8.48 -18.24 22.30
C MET A 171 7.23 -18.26 21.42
N ARG A 172 7.37 -18.53 20.12
CA ARG A 172 6.25 -18.43 19.17
C ARG A 172 6.53 -19.20 17.87
N ALA A 173 5.51 -19.94 17.41
CA ALA A 173 5.47 -20.49 16.07
C ALA A 173 5.32 -19.39 15.00
N THR A 174 6.07 -19.52 13.92
CA THR A 174 5.98 -18.58 12.80
C THR A 174 4.75 -18.81 11.96
N LEU A 175 4.23 -17.74 11.36
CA LEU A 175 3.23 -17.85 10.32
C LEU A 175 3.85 -18.49 9.09
N THR A 176 3.16 -19.49 8.56
CA THR A 176 3.52 -20.10 7.28
C THR A 176 3.45 -19.07 6.15
N VAL A 177 4.09 -19.38 5.02
CA VAL A 177 4.10 -18.49 3.86
C VAL A 177 2.69 -18.32 3.32
N GLU A 178 1.93 -19.41 3.22
CA GLU A 178 0.56 -19.47 2.75
C GLU A 178 -0.33 -18.56 3.58
N LYS A 179 -0.26 -18.65 4.92
CA LYS A 179 -1.08 -17.81 5.79
C LYS A 179 -0.74 -16.33 5.65
N ARG A 180 0.55 -15.97 5.47
CA ARG A 180 0.98 -14.59 5.23
C ARG A 180 0.45 -14.06 3.90
N VAL A 181 0.57 -14.84 2.84
CA VAL A 181 0.09 -14.48 1.49
C VAL A 181 -1.44 -14.36 1.51
N ALA A 182 -2.14 -15.29 2.17
CA ALA A 182 -3.59 -15.24 2.32
C ALA A 182 -4.07 -13.98 3.05
N ILE A 183 -3.42 -13.61 4.15
CA ILE A 183 -3.70 -12.35 4.87
C ILE A 183 -3.53 -11.15 3.94
N ALA A 184 -2.46 -11.12 3.15
CA ALA A 184 -2.21 -10.03 2.21
C ALA A 184 -3.29 -9.97 1.12
N LEU A 185 -3.55 -11.08 0.43
CA LEU A 185 -4.58 -11.13 -0.62
C LEU A 185 -5.97 -10.78 -0.08
N TRP A 186 -6.32 -11.24 1.13
CA TRP A 186 -7.58 -10.87 1.78
C TRP A 186 -7.70 -9.36 2.04
N LYS A 187 -6.60 -8.69 2.36
CA LYS A 187 -6.60 -7.24 2.54
C LYS A 187 -6.64 -6.48 1.20
N LEU A 188 -6.09 -7.05 0.13
CA LEU A 188 -6.01 -6.40 -1.18
C LEU A 188 -7.28 -6.59 -2.02
N ALA A 189 -7.95 -7.74 -1.90
CA ALA A 189 -9.07 -8.14 -2.73
C ALA A 189 -10.36 -7.35 -2.39
N PRO A 190 -11.04 -7.57 -1.25
CA PRO A 190 -12.05 -6.65 -0.74
C PRO A 190 -11.43 -5.53 0.12
N PRO A 191 -12.05 -4.34 0.17
CA PRO A 191 -11.67 -3.34 1.15
C PRO A 191 -12.12 -3.77 2.54
N ASP A 192 -11.18 -4.26 3.36
CA ASP A 192 -11.43 -4.64 4.75
C ASP A 192 -10.45 -3.93 5.70
N SER A 193 -10.85 -3.78 6.96
CA SER A 193 -10.01 -3.18 8.00
C SER A 193 -8.99 -4.19 8.53
N TYR A 194 -7.77 -3.74 8.87
CA TYR A 194 -6.75 -4.59 9.50
C TYR A 194 -7.24 -5.29 10.78
N ARG A 195 -8.21 -4.69 11.49
CA ARG A 195 -8.83 -5.29 12.68
C ARG A 195 -9.70 -6.49 12.30
N SER A 196 -10.56 -6.33 11.30
CA SER A 196 -11.43 -7.41 10.80
C SER A 196 -10.61 -8.58 10.26
N VAL A 197 -9.62 -8.30 9.40
CA VAL A 197 -8.70 -9.33 8.90
C VAL A 197 -7.95 -10.02 10.06
N GLY A 198 -7.55 -9.25 11.07
CA GLY A 198 -6.95 -9.80 12.29
C GLY A 198 -7.88 -10.76 13.01
N ASN A 199 -9.13 -10.38 13.24
CA ASN A 199 -10.12 -11.24 13.87
C ASN A 199 -10.36 -12.52 13.06
N GLN A 200 -10.43 -12.41 11.73
CA GLN A 200 -10.70 -13.52 10.82
C GLN A 200 -9.59 -14.59 10.83
N PHE A 201 -8.33 -14.15 10.80
CA PHE A 201 -7.17 -15.04 10.75
C PHE A 201 -6.61 -15.42 12.13
N GLY A 202 -7.18 -14.87 13.22
CA GLY A 202 -6.66 -15.05 14.57
C GLY A 202 -5.32 -14.35 14.78
N MET A 203 -5.22 -13.08 14.37
CA MET A 203 -3.98 -12.30 14.30
C MET A 203 -4.16 -10.89 14.86
N GLY A 204 -3.11 -10.37 15.50
CA GLY A 204 -3.08 -8.96 15.92
C GLY A 204 -3.00 -8.01 14.72
N LYS A 205 -3.69 -6.85 14.80
CA LYS A 205 -3.72 -5.80 13.76
C LYS A 205 -2.33 -5.46 13.20
N SER A 206 -1.34 -5.30 14.08
CA SER A 206 0.05 -5.00 13.69
C SER A 206 0.69 -6.13 12.89
N THR A 207 0.37 -7.39 13.20
CA THR A 207 0.89 -8.54 12.48
C THR A 207 0.28 -8.64 11.09
N VAL A 208 -1.02 -8.33 10.95
CA VAL A 208 -1.68 -8.23 9.63
C VAL A 208 -1.01 -7.15 8.78
N GLY A 209 -0.82 -5.94 9.32
CA GLY A 209 -0.14 -4.85 8.61
C GLY A 209 1.28 -5.21 8.17
N ALA A 210 2.04 -5.87 9.06
CA ALA A 210 3.37 -6.36 8.73
C ALA A 210 3.34 -7.43 7.62
N ALA A 211 2.39 -8.37 7.67
CA ALA A 211 2.25 -9.41 6.65
C ALA A 211 1.92 -8.81 5.27
N VAL A 212 0.94 -7.90 5.20
CA VAL A 212 0.53 -7.22 3.97
C VAL A 212 1.73 -6.52 3.32
N MET A 213 2.49 -5.73 4.10
CA MET A 213 3.63 -5.00 3.56
C MET A 213 4.81 -5.92 3.20
N GLN A 214 5.07 -6.98 3.97
CA GLN A 214 6.13 -7.93 3.65
C GLN A 214 5.83 -8.70 2.37
N VAL A 215 4.57 -9.12 2.17
CA VAL A 215 4.14 -9.79 0.94
C VAL A 215 4.20 -8.83 -0.25
N ALA A 216 3.66 -7.61 -0.13
CA ALA A 216 3.69 -6.63 -1.23
C ALA A 216 5.13 -6.28 -1.65
N LYS A 217 6.05 -6.14 -0.69
CA LYS A 217 7.49 -5.95 -0.98
C LYS A 217 8.08 -7.17 -1.67
N ALA A 218 7.85 -8.38 -1.14
CA ALA A 218 8.36 -9.61 -1.75
C ALA A 218 7.85 -9.79 -3.20
N ILE A 219 6.57 -9.50 -3.47
CA ILE A 219 6.01 -9.50 -4.84
C ILE A 219 6.74 -8.48 -5.72
N THR A 220 6.92 -7.26 -5.24
CA THR A 220 7.54 -6.19 -6.01
C THR A 220 9.02 -6.49 -6.30
N GLU A 221 9.77 -6.99 -5.31
CA GLU A 221 11.21 -7.25 -5.43
C GLU A 221 11.52 -8.51 -6.25
N LEU A 222 10.76 -9.59 -6.05
CA LEU A 222 11.05 -10.89 -6.69
C LEU A 222 10.36 -11.07 -8.04
N LEU A 223 9.15 -10.51 -8.20
CA LEU A 223 8.27 -10.85 -9.32
C LEU A 223 8.03 -9.69 -10.29
N LEU A 224 8.03 -8.43 -9.85
CA LEU A 224 7.85 -7.29 -10.79
C LEU A 224 8.83 -7.34 -11.97
N PRO A 225 10.15 -7.56 -11.80
CA PRO A 225 11.09 -7.59 -12.91
C PRO A 225 10.93 -8.80 -13.85
N LYS A 226 10.15 -9.82 -13.45
CA LYS A 226 9.93 -11.06 -14.20
C LYS A 226 8.57 -11.11 -14.88
N VAL A 227 7.55 -10.55 -14.21
CA VAL A 227 6.14 -10.65 -14.58
C VAL A 227 5.65 -9.42 -15.35
N VAL A 228 6.17 -8.23 -15.03
CA VAL A 228 5.85 -6.98 -15.75
C VAL A 228 7.02 -6.68 -16.67
N THR A 229 7.02 -7.33 -17.84
CA THR A 229 8.08 -7.23 -18.84
C THR A 229 7.50 -7.14 -20.25
N LEU A 230 8.30 -6.71 -21.20
CA LEU A 230 7.89 -6.56 -22.59
C LEU A 230 7.63 -7.91 -23.31
N GLY A 231 8.08 -9.04 -22.74
CA GLY A 231 7.82 -10.37 -23.30
C GLY A 231 8.28 -10.52 -24.76
N ASN A 232 7.52 -11.27 -25.56
CA ASN A 232 7.76 -11.40 -26.99
C ASN A 232 7.07 -10.26 -27.75
N VAL A 233 7.87 -9.32 -28.26
CA VAL A 233 7.39 -8.12 -28.97
C VAL A 233 6.59 -8.45 -30.22
N GLN A 234 6.98 -9.48 -30.98
CA GLN A 234 6.28 -9.83 -32.22
C GLN A 234 4.84 -10.25 -31.94
N VAL A 235 4.63 -11.06 -30.90
CA VAL A 235 3.28 -11.46 -30.46
C VAL A 235 2.45 -10.23 -30.06
N ILE A 236 3.08 -9.21 -29.46
CA ILE A 236 2.39 -7.97 -29.10
C ILE A 236 1.97 -7.19 -30.36
N VAL A 237 2.91 -7.01 -31.28
CA VAL A 237 2.70 -6.30 -32.55
C VAL A 237 1.60 -6.97 -33.38
N ASP A 238 1.65 -8.29 -33.55
CA ASP A 238 0.65 -9.06 -34.29
C ASP A 238 -0.73 -8.93 -33.65
N GLY A 239 -0.79 -8.96 -32.32
CA GLY A 239 -2.03 -8.79 -31.57
C GLY A 239 -2.69 -7.42 -31.80
N PHE A 240 -1.92 -6.33 -31.79
CA PHE A 240 -2.45 -5.01 -32.11
C PHE A 240 -2.78 -4.84 -33.60
N ALA A 241 -2.01 -5.46 -34.50
CA ALA A 241 -2.31 -5.47 -35.93
C ALA A 241 -3.67 -6.12 -36.18
N ALA A 242 -3.96 -7.26 -35.55
CA ALA A 242 -5.28 -7.91 -35.59
C ALA A 242 -6.41 -7.05 -35.01
N MET A 243 -6.12 -6.17 -34.04
CA MET A 243 -7.08 -5.19 -33.52
C MET A 243 -7.33 -4.01 -34.48
N GLY A 244 -6.41 -3.77 -35.42
CA GLY A 244 -6.52 -2.79 -36.50
C GLY A 244 -5.47 -1.68 -36.48
N PHE A 245 -4.38 -1.82 -35.71
CA PHE A 245 -3.29 -0.84 -35.66
C PHE A 245 -1.92 -1.51 -35.88
N PRO A 246 -1.24 -1.24 -37.01
CA PRO A 246 -0.01 -1.92 -37.37
C PRO A 246 1.18 -1.46 -36.51
N ASN A 247 2.16 -2.35 -36.36
CA ASN A 247 3.44 -2.12 -35.67
C ASN A 247 3.31 -1.44 -34.30
N CYS A 248 2.31 -1.85 -33.50
CA CYS A 248 2.03 -1.29 -32.19
C CYS A 248 2.54 -2.19 -31.06
N GLY A 249 3.39 -1.65 -30.18
CA GLY A 249 3.99 -2.36 -29.06
C GLY A 249 3.28 -2.19 -27.72
N GLY A 250 2.19 -1.42 -27.65
CA GLY A 250 1.41 -1.24 -26.42
C GLY A 250 0.58 0.04 -26.38
N ALA A 251 -0.37 0.09 -25.45
CA ALA A 251 -1.15 1.29 -25.12
C ALA A 251 -0.72 1.84 -23.75
N ILE A 252 -0.45 3.14 -23.68
CA ILE A 252 -0.02 3.84 -22.45
C ILE A 252 -1.13 4.72 -21.91
N ASP A 253 -1.35 4.64 -20.59
CA ASP A 253 -2.24 5.57 -19.91
C ASP A 253 -1.94 5.70 -18.41
N GLY A 254 -2.55 6.70 -17.78
CA GLY A 254 -2.51 6.97 -16.34
C GLY A 254 -3.84 6.67 -15.67
N THR A 255 -3.79 6.26 -14.40
CA THR A 255 -5.00 6.11 -13.57
C THR A 255 -4.76 6.59 -12.14
N HIS A 256 -5.77 7.23 -11.56
CA HIS A 256 -5.75 7.74 -10.20
C HIS A 256 -6.24 6.68 -9.21
N ILE A 257 -5.41 6.45 -8.19
CA ILE A 257 -5.70 5.61 -7.04
C ILE A 257 -6.01 6.52 -5.85
N PRO A 258 -7.21 6.46 -5.26
CA PRO A 258 -7.58 7.30 -4.13
C PRO A 258 -6.76 6.98 -2.87
N ILE A 259 -6.35 8.02 -2.16
CA ILE A 259 -5.56 7.91 -0.93
C ILE A 259 -6.20 8.73 0.19
N LEU A 260 -5.81 8.46 1.44
CA LEU A 260 -6.10 9.38 2.54
C LEU A 260 -5.29 10.67 2.40
N ALA A 261 -5.80 11.75 3.00
CA ALA A 261 -5.09 13.01 3.06
C ALA A 261 -3.72 12.83 3.76
N PRO A 262 -2.62 13.28 3.14
CA PRO A 262 -1.30 13.36 3.78
C PRO A 262 -1.30 14.13 5.12
N GLU A 263 -0.43 13.73 6.06
CA GLU A 263 -0.28 14.40 7.37
C GLU A 263 0.30 15.82 7.27
N HIS A 264 1.21 16.05 6.33
CA HIS A 264 1.76 17.38 6.05
C HIS A 264 1.24 17.82 4.69
N GLN A 265 0.50 18.93 4.68
CA GLN A 265 -0.09 19.63 3.52
C GLN A 265 0.40 19.10 2.17
N ASP A 266 -0.49 18.57 1.33
CA ASP A 266 -0.19 18.65 -0.10
C ASP A 266 -1.45 18.67 -0.94
N THR A 267 -1.90 19.89 -1.24
CA THR A 267 -2.80 20.15 -2.36
C THR A 267 -2.24 19.58 -3.68
N GLN A 268 -0.97 19.18 -3.72
CA GLN A 268 -0.33 18.44 -4.82
C GLN A 268 -0.89 17.02 -5.03
N TYR A 269 -1.47 16.39 -4.02
CA TYR A 269 -2.16 15.10 -4.19
C TYR A 269 -3.61 15.25 -4.65
N ILE A 270 -4.17 16.46 -4.57
CA ILE A 270 -5.54 16.74 -5.02
C ILE A 270 -5.55 16.74 -6.56
N ASN A 271 -6.32 15.82 -7.13
CA ASN A 271 -6.54 15.76 -8.57
C ASN A 271 -7.61 16.76 -9.02
N ARG A 272 -7.90 16.78 -10.33
CA ARG A 272 -8.88 17.70 -10.92
C ARG A 272 -10.33 17.44 -10.52
N LYS A 273 -10.63 16.28 -9.94
CA LYS A 273 -11.95 15.92 -9.40
C LYS A 273 -12.06 16.19 -7.89
N GLY A 274 -11.03 16.79 -7.27
CA GLY A 274 -11.09 17.31 -5.91
C GLY A 274 -10.74 16.31 -4.80
N TYR A 275 -10.28 15.10 -5.12
CA TYR A 275 -9.86 14.11 -4.11
C TYR A 275 -8.36 13.84 -4.16
N PHE A 276 -7.81 13.38 -3.02
CA PHE A 276 -6.42 12.99 -2.90
C PHE A 276 -6.16 11.67 -3.63
N SER A 277 -5.16 11.66 -4.50
CA SER A 277 -4.80 10.45 -5.27
C SER A 277 -3.32 10.36 -5.57
N MET A 278 -2.87 9.12 -5.84
CA MET A 278 -1.61 8.83 -6.50
C MET A 278 -1.87 8.29 -7.90
N VAL A 279 -0.99 8.62 -8.84
CA VAL A 279 -1.07 8.16 -10.23
C VAL A 279 -0.27 6.87 -10.41
N LEU A 280 -0.90 5.89 -11.04
CA LEU A 280 -0.28 4.73 -11.67
C LEU A 280 -0.28 4.99 -13.18
N GLN A 281 0.90 5.06 -13.79
CA GLN A 281 1.05 5.00 -15.25
C GLN A 281 1.46 3.58 -15.65
N ALA A 282 0.89 3.07 -16.73
CA ALA A 282 1.26 1.77 -17.24
C ALA A 282 1.25 1.70 -18.78
N LEU A 283 2.13 0.84 -19.31
CA LEU A 283 2.07 0.36 -20.69
C LEU A 283 1.46 -1.04 -20.68
N VAL A 284 0.51 -1.28 -21.58
CA VAL A 284 -0.31 -2.50 -21.62
C VAL A 284 -0.26 -3.13 -23.00
N ASP A 285 -0.16 -4.45 -23.08
CA ASP A 285 -0.20 -5.21 -24.33
C ASP A 285 -1.64 -5.48 -24.82
N HIS A 286 -1.79 -6.12 -25.98
CA HIS A 286 -3.09 -6.46 -26.56
C HIS A 286 -3.90 -7.48 -25.74
N LYS A 287 -3.29 -8.13 -24.72
CA LYS A 287 -3.94 -9.08 -23.80
C LYS A 287 -4.19 -8.48 -22.43
N GLU A 288 -4.20 -7.14 -22.33
CA GLU A 288 -4.48 -6.42 -21.08
C GLU A 288 -3.44 -6.70 -19.97
N ARG A 289 -2.22 -7.12 -20.34
CA ARG A 289 -1.11 -7.34 -19.40
C ARG A 289 -0.20 -6.13 -19.36
N TYR A 290 0.25 -5.78 -18.16
CA TYR A 290 1.21 -4.70 -17.96
C TYR A 290 2.61 -5.11 -18.44
N THR A 291 3.19 -4.33 -19.35
CA THR A 291 4.57 -4.50 -19.82
C THR A 291 5.53 -3.50 -19.15
N ASN A 292 4.98 -2.40 -18.64
CA ASN A 292 5.67 -1.43 -17.80
C ASN A 292 4.70 -0.78 -16.82
N VAL A 293 5.15 -0.51 -15.58
CA VAL A 293 4.36 0.22 -14.58
C VAL A 293 5.25 1.24 -13.86
N ASN A 294 4.66 2.37 -13.50
CA ASN A 294 5.28 3.42 -12.71
C ASN A 294 4.23 4.06 -11.79
N ALA A 295 4.35 3.83 -10.49
CA ALA A 295 3.38 4.22 -9.48
C ALA A 295 3.97 5.23 -8.48
N GLY A 296 3.10 6.07 -7.91
CA GLY A 296 3.44 6.96 -6.79
C GLY A 296 3.58 8.43 -7.13
N TRP A 297 3.15 8.84 -8.33
CA TRP A 297 3.13 10.24 -8.71
C TRP A 297 1.96 10.97 -8.03
N LEU A 298 2.15 12.25 -7.72
CA LEU A 298 1.14 13.06 -7.03
C LEU A 298 -0.08 13.30 -7.94
N GLY A 299 -1.29 13.28 -7.38
CA GLY A 299 -2.55 13.39 -8.14
C GLY A 299 -2.76 14.68 -8.95
N ARG A 300 -2.01 15.76 -8.68
CA ARG A 300 -2.04 16.98 -9.49
C ARG A 300 -1.20 16.88 -10.77
N VAL A 301 -0.24 15.95 -10.82
CA VAL A 301 0.73 15.85 -11.91
C VAL A 301 0.06 15.33 -13.17
N HIS A 302 0.33 15.98 -14.30
CA HIS A 302 -0.21 15.61 -15.61
C HIS A 302 0.46 14.36 -16.17
N ASP A 303 -0.28 13.49 -16.89
CA ASP A 303 0.24 12.22 -17.43
C ASP A 303 1.49 12.42 -18.31
N GLY A 304 1.45 13.37 -19.25
CA GLY A 304 2.62 13.73 -20.04
C GLY A 304 3.85 14.18 -19.22
N ARG A 305 3.68 14.74 -18.00
CA ARG A 305 4.79 15.06 -17.09
C ARG A 305 5.25 13.82 -16.32
N VAL A 306 4.34 12.98 -15.85
CA VAL A 306 4.66 11.66 -15.26
C VAL A 306 5.50 10.86 -16.27
N PHE A 307 5.03 10.77 -17.51
CA PHE A 307 5.66 9.99 -18.57
C PHE A 307 7.11 10.38 -18.83
N ARG A 308 7.39 11.68 -19.00
CA ARG A 308 8.75 12.20 -19.27
C ARG A 308 9.77 11.86 -18.18
N ASN A 309 9.30 11.57 -16.96
CA ASN A 309 10.16 11.23 -15.83
C ASN A 309 10.28 9.72 -15.60
N THR A 310 9.70 8.87 -16.46
CA THR A 310 9.80 7.42 -16.36
C THR A 310 11.06 6.86 -17.02
N THR A 311 11.50 5.70 -16.55
CA THR A 311 12.54 4.90 -17.25
C THR A 311 12.07 4.48 -18.64
N LEU A 312 10.78 4.17 -18.81
CA LEU A 312 10.19 3.83 -20.10
C LEU A 312 10.42 4.92 -21.15
N PHE A 313 10.16 6.19 -20.81
CA PHE A 313 10.40 7.31 -21.72
C PHE A 313 11.87 7.39 -22.14
N LYS A 314 12.81 7.18 -21.22
CA LYS A 314 14.25 7.20 -21.54
C LYS A 314 14.62 6.09 -22.52
N LEU A 315 14.13 4.87 -22.30
CA LEU A 315 14.41 3.72 -23.16
C LEU A 315 13.77 3.88 -24.56
N LEU A 316 12.55 4.40 -24.65
CA LEU A 316 11.88 4.71 -25.92
C LEU A 316 12.62 5.81 -26.68
N GLN A 317 13.04 6.88 -25.99
CA GLN A 317 13.79 7.98 -26.58
C GLN A 317 15.17 7.54 -27.09
N GLN A 318 15.77 6.54 -26.46
CA GLN A 318 17.05 5.93 -26.87
C GLN A 318 16.89 4.84 -27.95
N GLY A 319 15.67 4.42 -28.25
CA GLY A 319 15.42 3.31 -29.19
C GLY A 319 15.82 1.93 -28.65
N THR A 320 15.92 1.77 -27.33
CA THR A 320 16.39 0.53 -26.67
C THR A 320 15.28 -0.28 -26.00
N TYR A 321 14.05 0.25 -25.96
CA TYR A 321 12.92 -0.46 -25.36
C TYR A 321 12.39 -1.58 -26.27
N PHE A 322 12.24 -1.30 -27.57
CA PHE A 322 11.82 -2.28 -28.58
C PHE A 322 13.02 -2.71 -29.44
N PRO A 323 12.97 -3.88 -30.10
CA PRO A 323 13.92 -4.21 -31.16
C PRO A 323 13.84 -3.17 -32.30
N ASP A 324 14.94 -3.01 -33.03
CA ASP A 324 14.99 -2.15 -34.22
C ASP A 324 14.23 -2.81 -35.38
N GLN A 325 12.90 -2.71 -35.32
CA GLN A 325 11.95 -3.23 -36.28
C GLN A 325 11.11 -2.07 -36.81
N LYS A 326 11.01 -2.02 -38.15
CA LYS A 326 10.25 -1.00 -38.88
C LYS A 326 9.40 -1.67 -39.94
N ILE A 327 8.30 -1.01 -40.28
CA ILE A 327 7.47 -1.34 -41.44
C ILE A 327 7.34 -0.11 -42.31
N THR A 328 7.17 -0.30 -43.61
CA THR A 328 6.84 0.79 -44.53
C THR A 328 5.33 0.98 -44.55
N VAL A 329 4.85 2.19 -44.22
CA VAL A 329 3.45 2.59 -44.37
C VAL A 329 3.41 3.70 -45.40
N GLU A 330 2.75 3.44 -46.54
CA GLU A 330 2.87 4.29 -47.74
C GLU A 330 4.34 4.41 -48.18
N ASP A 331 4.97 5.57 -48.01
CA ASP A 331 6.37 5.88 -48.29
C ASP A 331 7.18 6.20 -47.03
N VAL A 332 6.63 5.93 -45.84
CA VAL A 332 7.24 6.29 -44.55
C VAL A 332 7.62 5.06 -43.74
N GLU A 333 8.89 5.00 -43.33
CA GLU A 333 9.38 4.01 -42.38
C GLU A 333 8.84 4.28 -40.96
N MET A 334 8.07 3.34 -40.43
CA MET A 334 7.41 3.43 -39.14
C MET A 334 8.05 2.43 -38.15
N PRO A 335 8.69 2.89 -37.06
CA PRO A 335 9.16 2.01 -36.00
C PRO A 335 7.99 1.45 -35.18
N ILE A 336 8.27 0.53 -34.27
CA ILE A 336 7.27 0.10 -33.29
C ILE A 336 6.81 1.33 -32.49
N VAL A 337 5.50 1.59 -32.49
CA VAL A 337 4.89 2.71 -31.77
C VAL A 337 4.12 2.24 -30.55
N ILE A 338 3.95 3.13 -29.57
CA ILE A 338 2.94 2.99 -28.51
C ILE A 338 1.79 3.97 -28.74
N LEU A 339 0.61 3.62 -28.24
CA LEU A 339 -0.60 4.45 -28.38
C LEU A 339 -0.90 5.19 -27.08
N GLY A 340 -0.94 6.51 -27.14
CA GLY A 340 -1.26 7.38 -26.02
C GLY A 340 -2.53 8.20 -26.25
N ASP A 341 -3.02 8.77 -25.16
CA ASP A 341 -4.12 9.71 -25.17
C ASP A 341 -3.66 11.13 -25.59
N PRO A 342 -4.58 12.11 -25.72
CA PRO A 342 -4.21 13.49 -26.04
C PRO A 342 -3.21 14.15 -25.07
N ALA A 343 -3.09 13.69 -23.82
CA ALA A 343 -2.16 14.22 -22.82
C ALA A 343 -0.70 13.81 -23.05
N TYR A 344 -0.42 12.92 -24.01
CA TYR A 344 0.95 12.55 -24.37
C TYR A 344 1.51 13.41 -25.53
N PRO A 345 2.84 13.62 -25.62
CA PRO A 345 3.45 14.27 -26.78
C PRO A 345 3.41 13.35 -28.01
N LEU A 346 3.26 13.91 -29.22
CA LEU A 346 3.37 13.11 -30.44
C LEU A 346 4.86 12.94 -30.80
N MET A 347 5.34 11.69 -30.84
CA MET A 347 6.75 11.30 -31.05
C MET A 347 6.84 10.19 -32.11
N PRO A 348 8.00 9.96 -32.76
CA PRO A 348 8.11 8.92 -33.80
C PRO A 348 7.68 7.52 -33.34
N TRP A 349 7.84 7.26 -32.04
CA TRP A 349 7.48 6.02 -31.34
C TRP A 349 6.22 6.15 -30.46
N LEU A 350 5.49 7.28 -30.49
CA LEU A 350 4.25 7.49 -29.72
C LEU A 350 3.19 8.19 -30.56
N MET A 351 2.14 7.44 -30.92
CA MET A 351 0.98 7.94 -31.66
C MET A 351 -0.15 8.36 -30.72
N LYS A 352 -0.83 9.44 -31.08
CA LYS A 352 -1.96 10.00 -30.32
C LYS A 352 -3.03 10.56 -31.26
N PRO A 353 -4.29 10.67 -30.81
CA PRO A 353 -5.38 11.09 -31.67
C PRO A 353 -5.23 12.54 -32.17
N TYR A 354 -5.89 12.84 -33.29
CA TYR A 354 -6.18 14.21 -33.72
C TYR A 354 -7.18 14.87 -32.75
N THR A 355 -7.07 16.19 -32.60
CA THR A 355 -7.91 16.98 -31.69
C THR A 355 -8.43 18.23 -32.41
N GLY A 356 -9.62 18.72 -32.07
CA GLY A 356 -10.24 19.89 -32.71
C GLY A 356 -11.35 19.46 -33.67
N SER A 357 -11.59 20.26 -34.71
CA SER A 357 -12.52 19.90 -35.79
C SER A 357 -11.87 18.85 -36.69
N LEU A 358 -12.48 17.66 -36.76
CA LEU A 358 -11.91 16.52 -37.44
C LEU A 358 -12.57 16.31 -38.82
N ASP A 359 -11.75 15.93 -39.80
CA ASP A 359 -12.26 15.36 -41.05
C ASP A 359 -12.49 13.84 -40.92
N ARG A 360 -13.18 13.24 -41.90
CA ARG A 360 -13.50 11.80 -41.90
C ARG A 360 -12.27 10.90 -41.79
N SER A 361 -11.14 11.28 -42.38
CA SER A 361 -9.91 10.48 -42.32
C SER A 361 -9.27 10.54 -40.93
N GLN A 362 -9.31 11.71 -40.28
CA GLN A 362 -8.86 11.90 -38.91
C GLN A 362 -9.78 11.18 -37.91
N GLU A 363 -11.09 11.18 -38.14
CA GLU A 363 -12.06 10.40 -37.35
C GLU A 363 -11.78 8.90 -37.45
N LEU A 364 -11.53 8.38 -38.66
CA LEU A 364 -11.19 6.97 -38.84
C LEU A 364 -9.89 6.58 -38.13
N PHE A 365 -8.86 7.43 -38.24
CA PHE A 365 -7.61 7.24 -37.49
C PHE A 365 -7.87 7.20 -35.98
N ASN A 366 -8.61 8.18 -35.47
CA ASN A 366 -8.96 8.26 -34.05
C ASN A 366 -9.77 7.05 -33.59
N TYR A 367 -10.70 6.56 -34.41
CA TYR A 367 -11.48 5.36 -34.11
C TYR A 367 -10.59 4.14 -33.96
N ARG A 368 -9.69 3.87 -34.92
CA ARG A 368 -8.76 2.73 -34.84
C ARG A 368 -7.80 2.83 -33.65
N LEU A 369 -7.25 4.02 -33.41
CA LEU A 369 -6.38 4.28 -32.26
C LEU A 369 -7.12 4.05 -30.94
N SER A 370 -8.32 4.62 -30.78
CA SER A 370 -9.13 4.48 -29.57
C SER A 370 -9.56 3.03 -29.34
N LYS A 371 -9.97 2.30 -30.39
CA LYS A 371 -10.29 0.87 -30.32
C LYS A 371 -9.12 0.07 -29.73
N CYS A 372 -7.90 0.31 -30.19
CA CYS A 372 -6.71 -0.37 -29.68
C CYS A 372 -6.33 0.09 -28.27
N ARG A 373 -6.55 1.37 -27.93
CA ARG A 373 -6.33 1.89 -26.58
C ARG A 373 -7.32 1.35 -25.53
N MET A 374 -8.46 0.79 -25.92
CA MET A 374 -9.40 0.21 -24.95
C MET A 374 -8.73 -0.84 -24.03
N VAL A 375 -7.67 -1.52 -24.48
CA VAL A 375 -6.96 -2.54 -23.67
C VAL A 375 -6.37 -1.97 -22.39
N VAL A 376 -5.87 -0.72 -22.39
CA VAL A 376 -5.30 -0.12 -21.17
C VAL A 376 -6.40 0.31 -20.19
N GLU A 377 -7.55 0.76 -20.69
CA GLU A 377 -8.73 1.03 -19.86
C GLU A 377 -9.30 -0.26 -19.25
N CYS A 378 -9.44 -1.32 -20.05
CA CYS A 378 -9.85 -2.64 -19.58
C CYS A 378 -8.90 -3.20 -18.53
N ALA A 379 -7.58 -3.13 -18.77
CA ALA A 379 -6.57 -3.58 -17.81
C ALA A 379 -6.70 -2.86 -16.46
N PHE A 380 -6.82 -1.53 -16.45
CA PHE A 380 -7.05 -0.79 -15.20
C PHE A 380 -8.39 -1.14 -14.54
N GLY A 381 -9.44 -1.35 -15.33
CA GLY A 381 -10.74 -1.84 -14.86
C GLY A 381 -10.61 -3.18 -14.14
N HIS A 382 -10.02 -4.18 -14.79
CA HIS A 382 -9.79 -5.52 -14.24
C HIS A 382 -8.89 -5.49 -13.00
N LEU A 383 -7.79 -4.74 -13.03
CA LEU A 383 -6.90 -4.52 -11.88
C LEU A 383 -7.67 -4.02 -10.66
N LYS A 384 -8.45 -2.94 -10.81
CA LYS A 384 -9.17 -2.30 -9.69
C LYS A 384 -10.36 -3.13 -9.21
N ARG A 385 -11.05 -3.84 -10.11
CA ARG A 385 -12.17 -4.72 -9.75
C ARG A 385 -11.71 -5.99 -9.02
N ARG A 386 -10.53 -6.53 -9.38
CA ARG A 386 -9.91 -7.68 -8.73
C ARG A 386 -9.30 -7.28 -7.38
N TRP A 387 -8.56 -6.17 -7.33
CA TRP A 387 -7.86 -5.66 -6.15
C TRP A 387 -8.48 -4.34 -5.67
N ARG A 388 -9.63 -4.42 -4.99
CA ARG A 388 -10.47 -3.26 -4.67
C ARG A 388 -9.90 -2.33 -3.62
N THR A 389 -8.81 -2.73 -2.93
CA THR A 389 -8.07 -1.77 -2.12
C THR A 389 -7.62 -0.54 -2.93
N LEU A 390 -7.52 -0.67 -4.27
CA LEU A 390 -7.19 0.41 -5.21
C LEU A 390 -8.39 1.31 -5.56
N LEU A 391 -9.60 0.98 -5.13
CA LEU A 391 -10.82 1.78 -5.29
C LEU A 391 -11.22 2.52 -4.02
N THR A 392 -10.57 2.21 -2.90
CA THR A 392 -10.83 2.84 -1.60
C THR A 392 -9.64 3.65 -1.14
N ARG A 393 -9.87 4.63 -0.27
CA ARG A 393 -8.77 5.41 0.33
C ARG A 393 -7.85 4.47 1.10
N SER A 394 -6.63 4.30 0.61
CA SER A 394 -5.63 3.45 1.25
C SER A 394 -5.29 3.96 2.65
N ASP A 395 -5.34 3.07 3.65
CA ASP A 395 -4.97 3.33 5.05
C ASP A 395 -3.47 3.11 5.31
N LEU A 396 -2.68 3.09 4.24
CA LEU A 396 -1.22 2.98 4.26
C LEU A 396 -0.55 4.36 4.24
N SER A 397 0.67 4.43 4.76
CA SER A 397 1.52 5.60 4.57
C SER A 397 1.81 5.82 3.08
N GLN A 398 1.98 7.08 2.68
CA GLN A 398 2.26 7.46 1.29
C GLN A 398 3.43 6.70 0.67
N THR A 399 4.48 6.43 1.45
CA THR A 399 5.66 5.66 1.02
C THR A 399 5.37 4.20 0.70
N ASN A 400 4.31 3.62 1.25
CA ASN A 400 3.96 2.21 1.08
C ASN A 400 2.92 1.99 -0.03
N ILE A 401 2.13 3.00 -0.37
CA ILE A 401 1.08 2.91 -1.40
C ILE A 401 1.65 2.48 -2.77
N PRO A 402 2.75 3.04 -3.29
CA PRO A 402 3.32 2.63 -4.58
C PRO A 402 3.72 1.15 -4.62
N ILE A 403 4.21 0.61 -3.49
CA ILE A 403 4.59 -0.81 -3.36
C ILE A 403 3.36 -1.70 -3.52
N VAL A 404 2.25 -1.33 -2.87
CA VAL A 404 1.00 -2.08 -2.96
C VAL A 404 0.39 -1.99 -4.37
N ILE A 405 0.42 -0.81 -4.99
CA ILE A 405 -0.02 -0.63 -6.38
C ILE A 405 0.77 -1.55 -7.31
N ALA A 406 2.11 -1.52 -7.22
CA ALA A 406 2.98 -2.37 -8.04
C ALA A 406 2.72 -3.87 -7.80
N ALA A 407 2.56 -4.28 -6.54
CA ALA A 407 2.21 -5.66 -6.21
C ALA A 407 0.87 -6.09 -6.85
N CYS A 408 -0.16 -5.23 -6.81
CA CYS A 408 -1.43 -5.52 -7.47
C CYS A 408 -1.28 -5.67 -9.00
N CYS A 409 -0.43 -4.86 -9.65
CA CYS A 409 -0.13 -5.01 -11.09
C CYS A 409 0.53 -6.37 -11.41
N VAL A 410 1.44 -6.84 -10.55
CA VAL A 410 2.05 -8.16 -10.69
C VAL A 410 1.00 -9.26 -10.54
N LEU A 411 0.17 -9.17 -9.49
CA LEU A 411 -0.89 -10.15 -9.24
C LEU A 411 -1.93 -10.18 -10.39
N HIS A 412 -2.24 -9.03 -10.98
CA HIS A 412 -3.06 -8.92 -12.18
C HIS A 412 -2.43 -9.72 -13.34
N ASN A 413 -1.18 -9.44 -13.70
CA ASN A 413 -0.51 -10.16 -14.78
C ASN A 413 -0.41 -11.68 -14.53
N LEU A 414 -0.18 -12.11 -13.29
CA LEU A 414 -0.20 -13.54 -12.94
C LEU A 414 -1.59 -14.14 -13.21
N CYS A 415 -2.66 -13.45 -12.85
CA CYS A 415 -4.03 -13.90 -13.13
C CYS A 415 -4.31 -13.94 -14.63
N GLU A 416 -3.99 -12.88 -15.37
CA GLU A 416 -4.23 -12.80 -16.82
C GLU A 416 -3.42 -13.85 -17.59
N SER A 417 -2.16 -14.08 -17.21
CA SER A 417 -1.31 -15.10 -17.86
C SER A 417 -1.84 -16.52 -17.72
N LYS A 418 -2.62 -16.80 -16.67
CA LYS A 418 -3.22 -18.10 -16.38
C LYS A 418 -4.69 -18.20 -16.79
N GLY A 419 -5.26 -17.14 -17.36
CA GLY A 419 -6.68 -17.08 -17.72
C GLY A 419 -7.59 -17.23 -16.50
N GLU A 420 -7.19 -16.69 -15.35
CA GLU A 420 -7.95 -16.81 -14.10
C GLU A 420 -9.33 -16.16 -14.23
N ILE A 421 -10.36 -16.92 -13.85
CA ILE A 421 -11.76 -16.53 -13.98
C ILE A 421 -12.00 -15.18 -13.30
N PHE A 422 -12.70 -14.30 -14.01
CA PHE A 422 -13.13 -13.01 -13.51
C PHE A 422 -14.64 -13.04 -13.24
N MET A 423 -15.06 -12.95 -11.98
CA MET A 423 -16.47 -13.11 -11.63
C MET A 423 -17.29 -11.86 -12.00
N ALA A 424 -18.41 -12.03 -12.71
CA ALA A 424 -19.30 -10.94 -13.12
C ALA A 424 -19.80 -10.08 -11.94
N GLY A 425 -20.11 -10.70 -10.80
CA GLY A 425 -20.52 -9.99 -9.59
C GLY A 425 -19.48 -9.02 -9.02
N TRP A 426 -18.22 -9.09 -9.48
CA TRP A 426 -17.19 -8.16 -9.03
C TRP A 426 -17.31 -6.76 -9.62
N GLU A 427 -17.93 -6.64 -10.80
CA GLU A 427 -18.11 -5.38 -11.51
C GLU A 427 -19.07 -4.45 -10.77
N ALA A 428 -20.24 -4.94 -10.36
CA ALA A 428 -21.24 -4.13 -9.65
C ALA A 428 -20.66 -3.48 -8.38
N GLU A 429 -19.93 -4.26 -7.58
CA GLU A 429 -19.31 -3.76 -6.36
C GLU A 429 -18.19 -2.75 -6.63
N ALA A 430 -17.35 -3.03 -7.61
CA ALA A 430 -16.29 -2.11 -8.00
C ALA A 430 -16.86 -0.78 -8.53
N ASN A 431 -17.94 -0.82 -9.31
CA ASN A 431 -18.61 0.37 -9.82
C ASN A 431 -19.21 1.20 -8.67
N ARG A 432 -19.79 0.56 -7.64
CA ARG A 432 -20.24 1.25 -6.42
C ARG A 432 -19.10 2.00 -5.73
N LEU A 433 -17.95 1.35 -5.55
CA LEU A 433 -16.78 1.98 -4.91
C LEU A 433 -16.15 3.07 -5.78
N ALA A 434 -16.14 2.87 -7.11
CA ALA A 434 -15.56 3.82 -8.06
C ALA A 434 -16.40 5.08 -8.26
N ALA A 435 -17.71 5.03 -7.96
CA ALA A 435 -18.62 6.16 -8.12
C ALA A 435 -18.17 7.41 -7.34
N ASP A 436 -17.54 7.22 -6.19
CA ASP A 436 -17.00 8.31 -5.36
C ASP A 436 -15.68 8.90 -5.90
N TYR A 437 -15.03 8.23 -6.85
CA TYR A 437 -13.67 8.53 -7.32
C TYR A 437 -13.56 8.55 -8.85
N ALA A 438 -14.37 9.41 -9.47
CA ALA A 438 -14.29 9.66 -10.92
C ALA A 438 -12.84 9.99 -11.36
N GLN A 439 -12.43 9.46 -12.51
CA GLN A 439 -11.12 9.78 -13.07
C GLN A 439 -11.14 11.20 -13.66
N PRO A 440 -10.04 11.98 -13.55
CA PRO A 440 -9.97 13.33 -14.10
C PRO A 440 -9.90 13.32 -15.62
N ASP A 441 -10.49 14.35 -16.25
CA ASP A 441 -10.44 14.48 -17.70
C ASP A 441 -9.03 14.87 -18.18
N THR A 442 -8.62 14.24 -19.27
CA THR A 442 -7.35 14.48 -19.95
C THR A 442 -7.28 15.90 -20.52
N ARG A 443 -6.11 16.56 -20.41
CA ARG A 443 -5.83 17.81 -21.15
C ARG A 443 -4.85 17.54 -22.27
N ALA A 444 -5.19 17.99 -23.48
CA ALA A 444 -4.36 17.74 -24.66
C ALA A 444 -3.03 18.52 -24.61
N ILE A 445 -1.93 17.85 -24.96
CA ILE A 445 -0.62 18.48 -25.19
C ILE A 445 -0.45 18.74 -26.70
N ARG A 446 -0.06 19.95 -27.11
CA ARG A 446 0.12 20.29 -28.55
C ARG A 446 1.51 19.96 -29.14
N ARG A 447 2.48 19.53 -28.31
CA ARG A 447 3.84 19.20 -28.76
C ARG A 447 3.83 18.03 -29.73
N SER A 448 4.50 18.21 -30.87
CA SER A 448 4.58 17.25 -31.98
C SER A 448 5.97 17.25 -32.59
N HIS A 449 6.48 16.06 -32.91
CA HIS A 449 7.71 15.85 -33.67
C HIS A 449 7.39 15.79 -35.18
N GLN A 450 8.27 16.33 -36.04
CA GLN A 450 7.99 16.42 -37.48
C GLN A 450 7.88 15.05 -38.16
N GLU A 451 8.78 14.14 -37.86
CA GLU A 451 8.72 12.75 -38.33
C GLU A 451 7.46 12.02 -37.84
N ALA A 452 7.05 12.28 -36.60
CA ALA A 452 5.84 11.68 -36.04
C ALA A 452 4.56 12.17 -36.74
N LEU A 453 4.55 13.41 -37.23
CA LEU A 453 3.47 13.91 -38.08
C LEU A 453 3.42 13.14 -39.39
N ARG A 454 4.57 12.89 -40.04
CA ARG A 454 4.62 12.11 -41.29
C ARG A 454 4.10 10.69 -41.10
N ILE A 455 4.55 9.99 -40.06
CA ILE A 455 4.06 8.63 -39.71
C ILE A 455 2.54 8.66 -39.50
N ARG A 456 2.02 9.63 -38.75
CA ARG A 456 0.59 9.72 -38.48
C ARG A 456 -0.24 10.01 -39.73
N GLU A 457 0.23 10.89 -40.61
CA GLU A 457 -0.43 11.16 -41.89
C GLU A 457 -0.40 9.95 -42.84
N ALA A 458 0.71 9.20 -42.88
CA ALA A 458 0.81 7.96 -43.64
C ALA A 458 -0.18 6.90 -43.13
N LEU A 459 -0.25 6.69 -41.81
CA LEU A 459 -1.24 5.81 -41.17
C LEU A 459 -2.68 6.23 -41.48
N LYS A 460 -2.97 7.53 -41.40
CA LYS A 460 -4.29 8.09 -41.72
C LYS A 460 -4.70 7.78 -43.16
N THR A 461 -3.75 7.92 -44.10
CA THR A 461 -3.95 7.63 -45.53
C THR A 461 -4.17 6.13 -45.75
N SER A 462 -3.29 5.29 -45.21
CA SER A 462 -3.37 3.83 -45.30
C SER A 462 -4.69 3.25 -44.74
N PHE A 463 -5.20 3.83 -43.65
CA PHE A 463 -6.47 3.42 -43.07
C PHE A 463 -7.68 3.73 -43.96
N MET A 464 -7.60 4.78 -44.79
CA MET A 464 -8.65 5.14 -45.75
C MET A 464 -8.62 4.27 -47.00
N THR A 465 -7.43 3.89 -47.48
CA THR A 465 -7.26 3.05 -48.68
C THR A 465 -7.49 1.56 -48.41
N GLY A 466 -7.58 1.16 -47.14
CA GLY A 466 -7.78 -0.24 -46.75
C GLY A 466 -6.52 -1.10 -46.91
N GLN A 467 -5.37 -0.49 -47.20
CA GLN A 467 -4.11 -1.19 -47.49
C GLN A 467 -3.33 -1.63 -46.24
N ALA A 468 -3.86 -1.41 -45.04
CA ALA A 468 -3.29 -1.97 -43.82
C ALA A 468 -3.63 -3.48 -43.69
N THR A 469 -3.06 -4.28 -44.59
CA THR A 469 -2.98 -5.74 -44.54
C THR A 469 -1.55 -6.13 -44.86
N VAL A 470 -0.78 -6.52 -43.85
CA VAL A 470 -0.29 -7.90 -43.63
C VAL A 470 -0.07 -8.07 -42.13
#